data_AF-A6USG7-F1
#
_entry.id   AF-A6USG7-F1
#
_cell.length_a   1.000
_cell.length_b   1.000
_cell.length_c   1.000
_cell.angle_alpha   90.00
_cell.angle_beta   90.00
_cell.angle_gamma   90.00
#
_symmetry.space_group_name_H-M   'P 1'
#
loop_
_entity.id
_entity.type
_entity.pdbx_description
1 polymer ?
#
loop_
_entity_poly.entity_id
_entity_poly.type
_entity_poly.pdbx_seq_one_letter_code
_entity_poly.pdbx_strand_id
1 'polypeptide(L)' 'MAIKLDTEVDKKAVEILLKAPLMSKDELDITINNLRQMAAKKSGKRNIRYVMDLWADKAYSISMKC' A
#
# COMPACT_ATOMS: atom_id res chain seq x y z
N MET A 1 16.94 8.57 5.20
CA MET A 1 16.54 7.24 5.68
C MET A 1 15.84 6.55 4.53
N ALA A 2 16.46 5.56 3.89
CA ALA A 2 15.81 4.83 2.80
C ALA A 2 14.74 3.90 3.40
N ILE A 3 13.46 4.09 3.07
CA ILE A 3 12.41 3.19 3.53
C ILE A 3 12.45 1.97 2.61
N LYS A 4 12.82 0.82 3.19
CA LYS A 4 12.84 -0.46 2.50
C LYS A 4 11.49 -1.16 2.66
N LEU A 5 11.01 -1.77 1.59
CA LEU A 5 9.83 -2.63 1.59
C LEU A 5 10.24 -4.06 1.99
N ASP A 6 10.35 -4.33 3.28
CA ASP A 6 10.74 -5.65 3.80
C ASP A 6 9.89 -6.12 4.99
N THR A 7 8.95 -5.30 5.46
CA THR A 7 8.13 -5.63 6.61
C THR A 7 6.86 -6.39 6.20
N GLU A 8 6.30 -7.17 7.13
CA GLU A 8 5.01 -7.83 6.93
C GLU A 8 3.88 -6.84 6.62
N VAL A 9 3.98 -5.61 7.13
CA VAL A 9 3.04 -4.52 6.79
C VAL A 9 3.11 -4.16 5.30
N ASP A 10 4.30 -4.16 4.72
CA ASP A 10 4.49 -3.85 3.30
C ASP A 10 3.93 -4.94 2.41
N LYS A 11 4.22 -6.21 2.74
CA LYS A 11 3.68 -7.38 2.01
C LYS A 11 2.16 -7.36 2.00
N LYS A 12 1.55 -7.16 3.17
CA LYS A 12 0.10 -7.07 3.32
C LYS A 12 -0.50 -5.90 2.54
N ALA A 13 0.14 -4.73 2.57
CA ALA A 13 -0.32 -3.57 1.81
C ALA A 13 -0.29 -3.83 0.29
N VAL A 14 0.78 -4.45 -0.20
CA VAL A 14 0.91 -4.84 -1.62
C VAL A 14 -0.15 -5.87 -2.01
N GLU A 15 -0.39 -6.90 -1.20
CA GLU A 15 -1.44 -7.89 -1.44
C GLU A 15 -2.85 -7.28 -1.51
N ILE A 16 -3.14 -6.32 -0.63
CA ILE A 16 -4.39 -5.56 -0.65
C ILE A 16 -4.53 -4.79 -1.96
N LEU A 17 -3.46 -4.10 -2.38
CA LEU A 17 -3.46 -3.31 -3.62
C LEU A 17 -3.57 -4.16 -4.88
N LEU A 18 -3.03 -5.37 -4.89
CA LEU A 18 -3.23 -6.32 -5.99
C LEU A 18 -4.69 -6.76 -6.16
N LYS A 19 -5.48 -6.71 -5.08
CA LYS A 19 -6.92 -7.01 -5.10
C LYS A 19 -7.79 -5.78 -5.37
N ALA A 20 -7.21 -4.57 -5.35
CA ALA A 20 -7.94 -3.32 -5.53
C ALA A 20 -8.79 -3.26 -6.83
N PRO A 21 -8.36 -3.82 -7.98
CA PRO A 21 -9.20 -3.82 -9.19
C PRO A 21 -10.51 -4.60 -9.06
N LEU A 22 -10.63 -5.49 -8.07
CA LEU A 22 -11.84 -6.30 -7.81
C LEU A 22 -12.76 -5.67 -6.77
N MET A 23 -12.38 -4.54 -6.18
CA MET A 23 -13.15 -3.87 -5.14
C MET A 23 -14.19 -2.93 -5.76
N SER A 24 -15.35 -2.84 -5.12
CA SER A 24 -16.27 -1.73 -5.36
C SER A 24 -15.66 -0.40 -4.90
N LYS A 25 -16.26 0.72 -5.31
CA LYS A 25 -15.81 2.05 -4.91
C LYS A 25 -15.79 2.22 -3.38
N ASP A 26 -16.84 1.79 -2.69
CA ASP A 26 -16.96 1.94 -1.24
C ASP A 26 -15.90 1.09 -0.50
N GLU A 27 -15.66 -0.13 -0.97
CA GLU A 27 -14.59 -1.00 -0.44
C GLU A 27 -13.20 -0.42 -0.70
N LEU A 28 -12.99 0.19 -1.87
CA LEU A 28 -11.75 0.83 -2.22
C LEU A 28 -11.48 2.05 -1.34
N ASP A 29 -12.49 2.89 -1.09
CA ASP A 29 -12.37 4.06 -0.21
C ASP A 29 -12.02 3.66 1.24
N ILE A 30 -12.67 2.61 1.76
CA ILE A 30 -12.33 2.03 3.07
C ILE A 30 -10.88 1.50 3.06
N THR A 31 -10.50 0.79 2.00
CA THR A 31 -9.17 0.21 1.82
C THR A 31 -8.08 1.26 1.79
N ILE A 32 -8.28 2.37 1.06
CA ILE A 32 -7.34 3.50 1.01
C ILE A 32 -7.14 4.10 2.41
N ASN A 33 -8.22 4.25 3.18
CA ASN A 33 -8.13 4.76 4.55
C ASN A 33 -7.36 3.81 5.48
N ASN A 34 -7.58 2.50 5.35
CA ASN A 34 -6.82 1.49 6.10
C ASN A 34 -5.32 1.52 5.75
N LEU A 35 -4.99 1.61 4.45
CA LEU A 35 -3.60 1.73 3.98
C LEU A 35 -2.92 3.00 4.52
N ARG A 36 -3.62 4.14 4.55
CA ARG A 36 -3.11 5.37 5.17
C ARG A 36 -2.77 5.19 6.65
N GLN A 37 -3.64 4.51 7.39
CA GLN A 37 -3.38 4.21 8.81
C GLN A 37 -2.19 3.26 8.99
N MET A 38 -2.05 2.24 8.14
CA MET A 38 -0.91 1.33 8.15
C MET A 38 0.40 2.07 7.85
N ALA A 39 0.40 2.93 6.83
CA ALA A 39 1.57 3.73 6.46
C ALA A 39 1.97 4.71 7.58
N ALA A 40 0.98 5.32 8.24
CA ALA A 40 1.20 6.19 9.39
C ALA A 40 1.84 5.45 10.57
N LYS A 41 1.37 4.23 10.86
CA LYS A 41 1.93 3.38 11.92
C LYS A 41 3.37 2.94 11.62
N LYS A 42 3.70 2.63 10.35
CA LYS A 42 5.04 2.20 9.94
C LYS A 42 6.06 3.35 9.93
N SER A 43 5.68 4.51 9.40
CA SER A 43 6.64 5.55 8.97
C SER A 43 6.46 6.91 9.64
N GLY A 44 5.48 7.01 10.54
CA GLY A 44 5.03 8.28 11.10
C GLY A 44 4.21 9.11 10.10
N LYS A 45 3.63 10.21 10.58
CA LYS A 45 2.69 11.04 9.79
C LYS A 45 3.33 11.74 8.59
N ARG A 46 4.65 11.98 8.61
CA ARG A 46 5.36 12.74 7.57
C ARG A 46 5.60 11.96 6.28
N ASN A 47 5.62 10.62 6.34
CA ASN A 47 6.06 9.78 5.24
C ASN A 47 4.94 8.92 4.65
N ILE A 48 3.68 9.13 5.05
CA ILE A 48 2.52 8.33 4.63
C ILE A 48 2.43 8.24 3.10
N ARG A 49 2.48 9.40 2.42
CA ARG A 49 2.39 9.46 0.95
C ARG A 49 3.50 8.62 0.31
N TYR A 50 4.75 8.84 0.72
CA TYR A 50 5.89 8.12 0.15
C TYR A 50 5.78 6.61 0.34
N VAL A 51 5.34 6.14 1.52
CA VAL A 51 5.14 4.71 1.76
C VAL A 51 4.01 4.13 0.90
N MET A 52 2.90 4.86 0.74
CA MET A 52 1.81 4.42 -0.11
C MET A 52 2.21 4.36 -1.59
N ASP A 53 2.99 5.35 -2.05
CA ASP A 53 3.52 5.37 -3.42
C ASP A 53 4.43 4.16 -3.67
N LEU A 54 5.30 3.82 -2.72
CA LEU A 54 6.14 2.61 -2.79
C LEU A 54 5.31 1.32 -2.85
N TRP A 55 4.24 1.21 -2.07
CA TRP A 55 3.35 0.04 -2.13
C TRP A 55 2.62 -0.05 -3.46
N ALA A 56 2.12 1.07 -3.98
CA ALA A 56 1.44 1.14 -5.27
C ALA A 56 2.38 0.77 -6.43
N ASP A 57 3.58 1.34 -6.45
CA ASP A 57 4.61 1.04 -7.46
C ASP A 57 4.99 -0.45 -7.45
N LYS A 58 5.15 -1.02 -6.24
CA LYS A 58 5.46 -2.44 -6.09
C LYS A 58 4.30 -3.33 -6.55
N ALA A 59 3.07 -3.02 -6.17
CA ALA A 59 1.89 -3.77 -6.58
C ALA A 59 1.70 -3.70 -8.11
N TYR A 60 1.86 -2.52 -8.70
CA TYR A 60 1.80 -2.32 -10.15
C TYR A 60 2.88 -3.15 -10.86
N SER A 61 4.13 -3.05 -10.41
CA SER A 61 5.26 -3.82 -10.93
C SER A 61 5.05 -5.34 -10.86
N ILE A 62 4.34 -5.84 -9.84
CA ILE A 62 3.96 -7.26 -9.74
C ILE A 62 2.84 -7.57 -10.73
N SER A 63 1.79 -6.74 -10.77
CA SER A 63 0.63 -6.96 -11.65
C SER A 63 0.99 -6.94 -13.14
N MET A 64 2.03 -6.20 -13.53
CA MET A 64 2.51 -6.11 -14.90
C MET A 64 3.47 -7.23 -15.33
N LYS A 65 4.04 -7.97 -14.37
CA LYS A 65 4.98 -9.08 -14.66
C LYS A 65 4.27 -10.42 -14.83
N CYS A 66 2.96 -10.45 -14.54
CA CYS A 66 2.06 -11.56 -14.81
C CYS A 66 1.21 -11.23 -16.04
#